data_AF-A0A9W9NQ53-F1
#
_entry.id   AF-A0A9W9NQ53-F1
#
_cell.length_a   1.000
_cell.length_b   1.000
_cell.length_c   1.000
_cell.angle_alpha   90.00
_cell.angle_beta   90.00
_cell.angle_gamma   90.00
#
_symmetry.space_group_name_H-M   'P 1'
#
loop_
_entity.id
_entity.type
_entity.pdbx_description
1 polymer ?
#
loop_
_entity_poly.entity_id
_entity_poly.type
_entity_poly.pdbx_seq_one_letter_code
_entity_poly.pdbx_strand_id
1 'polypeptide(L)'
;MELAQRLEPSTGKHTKLVELLSHLQKQIATDPSTDEPLKVQGDTLWTDMPSLGYTELETWYEFGGDYKDPCDATLDPEQRSRWVNLNAFIAQLTQAAEIDYPSLGEKSTFSPLDKSLRAIWTMVMAFENEQSPASLGNTAAMEAACQWFIYAAERLWENVLHNRTYPEAGGAGPGKRCKGEAWAGFTRGRWGVWEDALKEARGACTDVRMQKLIDDALASLRRAAGDQ
;
A
#
# COMPACT_ATOMS: atom_id res chain seq x y z
N MET A 1 -10.65 -5.65 9.80
CA MET A 1 -10.04 -5.92 8.49
C MET A 1 -10.75 -7.00 7.68
N GLU A 2 -11.44 -7.96 8.32
CA GLU A 2 -12.18 -9.02 7.62
C GLU A 2 -13.08 -8.55 6.45
N LEU A 3 -13.83 -7.45 6.64
CA LEU A 3 -14.66 -6.89 5.56
C LEU A 3 -13.82 -6.43 4.37
N ALA A 4 -12.66 -5.79 4.59
CA ALA A 4 -11.80 -5.34 3.50
C ALA A 4 -11.31 -6.52 2.66
N GLN A 5 -11.03 -7.67 3.28
CA GLN A 5 -10.55 -8.87 2.59
C GLN A 5 -11.63 -9.58 1.76
N ARG A 6 -12.89 -9.54 2.20
CA ARG A 6 -14.00 -10.24 1.53
C ARG A 6 -14.69 -9.42 0.44
N LEU A 7 -14.49 -8.11 0.44
CA LEU A 7 -15.20 -7.21 -0.46
C LEU A 7 -14.36 -6.94 -1.71
N GLU A 8 -15.00 -7.10 -2.86
CA GLU A 8 -14.41 -6.77 -4.16
C GLU A 8 -14.13 -5.25 -4.24
N PRO A 9 -12.89 -4.82 -4.57
CA PRO A 9 -12.48 -3.42 -4.57
C PRO A 9 -13.32 -2.53 -5.50
N SER A 10 -13.73 -3.08 -6.64
CA SER A 10 -14.47 -2.36 -7.69
C SER A 10 -15.94 -2.09 -7.34
N THR A 11 -16.47 -2.66 -6.26
CA THR A 11 -17.89 -2.52 -5.89
C THR A 11 -18.22 -1.20 -5.16
N GLY A 12 -17.23 -0.34 -4.93
CA GLY A 12 -17.37 0.91 -4.16
C GLY A 12 -17.57 0.69 -2.65
N LYS A 13 -17.61 -0.56 -2.19
CA LYS A 13 -17.75 -0.86 -0.75
C LYS A 13 -16.48 -0.55 0.03
N HIS A 14 -15.29 -0.72 -0.57
CA HIS A 14 -14.03 -0.24 0.02
C HIS A 14 -14.04 1.27 0.20
N THR A 15 -14.52 2.02 -0.79
CA THR A 15 -14.67 3.48 -0.69
C THR A 15 -15.53 3.88 0.51
N LYS A 16 -16.66 3.22 0.75
CA LYS A 16 -17.51 3.48 1.93
C LYS A 16 -16.81 3.17 3.25
N LEU A 17 -15.98 2.13 3.30
CA LEU A 17 -15.19 1.80 4.50
C LEU A 17 -14.09 2.85 4.73
N VAL A 18 -13.44 3.32 3.66
CA VAL A 18 -12.46 4.40 3.72
C VAL A 18 -13.12 5.69 4.20
N GLU A 19 -14.26 6.07 3.63
CA GLU A 19 -15.06 7.22 4.07
C GLU A 19 -15.39 7.11 5.56
N LEU A 20 -15.88 5.95 6.03
CA LEU A 20 -16.18 5.73 7.44
C LEU A 20 -14.94 5.99 8.33
N LEU A 21 -13.78 5.45 7.97
CA LEU A 21 -12.54 5.64 8.74
C LEU A 21 -12.05 7.09 8.71
N SER A 22 -12.11 7.75 7.56
CA SER A 22 -11.77 9.18 7.43
C SER A 22 -12.70 10.06 8.26
N HIS A 23 -14.00 9.73 8.33
CA HIS A 23 -14.96 10.45 9.17
C HIS A 23 -14.70 10.21 10.66
N LEU A 24 -14.45 8.95 11.05
CA LEU A 24 -14.11 8.61 12.43
C LEU A 24 -12.86 9.37 12.88
N GLN A 25 -11.80 9.40 12.06
CA GLN A 25 -10.55 10.09 12.40
C GLN A 25 -10.75 11.57 12.81
N LYS A 26 -11.77 12.22 12.27
CA LYS A 26 -12.10 13.62 12.53
C LYS A 26 -12.99 13.82 13.77
N GLN A 27 -13.44 12.75 14.41
CA GLN A 27 -14.28 12.81 15.62
C GLN A 27 -13.41 12.83 16.89
N ILE A 28 -13.89 13.55 17.90
CA ILE A 28 -13.37 13.47 19.27
C ILE A 28 -14.46 12.82 20.11
N ALA A 29 -14.24 11.58 20.53
CA ALA A 29 -15.11 10.95 21.51
C ALA A 29 -14.65 11.37 22.90
N THR A 30 -15.57 11.82 23.76
CA THR A 30 -15.28 12.28 25.12
C THR A 30 -15.84 11.32 26.16
N ASP A 31 -15.17 11.20 27.31
CA ASP A 31 -15.70 10.50 28.47
C ASP A 31 -16.82 11.34 29.11
N PRO A 32 -18.05 10.81 29.25
CA PRO A 32 -19.16 11.57 29.82
C PRO A 32 -18.95 12.04 31.27
N SER A 33 -18.00 11.44 32.00
CA SER A 33 -17.72 11.74 33.40
C SER A 33 -16.61 12.79 33.59
N THR A 34 -15.67 12.91 32.66
CA THR A 34 -14.53 13.84 32.75
C THR A 34 -14.51 14.92 31.68
N ASP A 35 -15.30 14.76 30.61
CA ASP A 35 -15.29 15.58 29.38
C ASP A 35 -13.93 15.57 28.65
N GLU A 36 -13.02 14.66 29.03
CA GLU A 36 -11.73 14.50 28.37
C GLU A 36 -11.85 13.58 27.14
N PRO A 37 -11.01 13.76 26.11
CA PRO A 37 -10.95 12.84 24.98
C PRO A 37 -10.66 11.41 25.43
N LEU A 38 -11.43 10.44 24.90
CA LEU A 38 -11.20 9.03 25.13
C LEU A 38 -9.82 8.63 24.60
N LYS A 39 -9.03 8.00 25.47
CA LYS A 39 -7.68 7.53 25.16
C LYS A 39 -7.58 6.02 25.24
N VAL A 40 -6.80 5.45 24.33
CA VAL A 40 -6.40 4.05 24.33
C VAL A 40 -4.90 4.01 24.22
N GLN A 41 -4.23 3.38 25.20
CA GLN A 41 -2.75 3.30 25.25
C GLN A 41 -2.03 4.67 25.23
N GLY A 42 -2.71 5.73 25.69
CA GLY A 42 -2.19 7.10 25.71
C GLY A 42 -2.57 7.96 24.51
N ASP A 43 -3.02 7.33 23.42
CA ASP A 43 -3.41 7.99 22.17
C ASP A 43 -4.92 8.25 22.12
N THR A 44 -5.33 9.29 21.38
CA THR A 44 -6.72 9.69 21.21
C THR A 44 -7.43 8.70 20.29
N LEU A 45 -8.50 8.08 20.80
CA LEU A 45 -9.14 6.89 20.20
C LEU A 45 -9.34 6.98 18.69
N TRP A 46 -9.99 8.05 18.21
CA TRP A 46 -10.29 8.18 16.79
C TRP A 46 -9.26 9.01 16.03
N THR A 47 -8.71 10.06 16.61
CA THR A 47 -7.72 10.91 15.93
C THR A 47 -6.46 10.15 15.56
N ASP A 48 -5.94 9.36 16.50
CA ASP A 48 -4.68 8.63 16.35
C ASP A 48 -4.89 7.18 15.90
N MET A 49 -6.13 6.67 15.96
CA MET A 49 -6.52 5.30 15.59
C MET A 49 -5.52 4.22 16.08
N PRO A 50 -5.16 4.19 17.39
CA PRO A 50 -4.06 3.37 17.89
C PRO A 50 -4.24 1.87 17.57
N SER A 51 -5.48 1.38 17.55
CA SER A 51 -5.78 -0.01 17.23
C SER A 51 -5.69 -0.38 15.75
N LEU A 52 -5.84 0.61 14.86
CA LEU A 52 -5.86 0.36 13.42
C LEU A 52 -4.50 -0.09 12.91
N GLY A 53 -3.41 0.50 13.43
CA GLY A 53 -2.05 0.25 12.96
C GLY A 53 -1.62 -1.21 13.10
N TYR A 54 -1.66 -1.76 14.31
CA TYR A 54 -1.26 -3.15 14.55
C TYR A 54 -2.28 -4.15 13.99
N THR A 55 -3.59 -3.87 14.07
CA THR A 55 -4.62 -4.77 13.51
C THR A 55 -4.44 -4.94 12.00
N GLU A 56 -4.18 -3.84 11.29
CA GLU A 56 -3.91 -3.89 9.85
C GLU A 56 -2.60 -4.63 9.57
N LEU A 57 -1.52 -4.34 10.31
CA LEU A 57 -0.23 -5.01 10.13
C LEU A 57 -0.31 -6.53 10.35
N GLU A 58 -0.94 -6.96 11.45
CA GLU A 58 -1.13 -8.37 11.77
C GLU A 58 -1.95 -9.08 10.68
N THR A 59 -3.04 -8.44 10.21
CA THR A 59 -3.84 -8.98 9.10
C THR A 59 -3.02 -9.04 7.80
N TRP A 60 -2.18 -8.03 7.54
CA TRP A 60 -1.28 -8.00 6.38
C TRP A 60 -0.37 -9.23 6.39
N TYR A 61 0.30 -9.50 7.52
CA TYR A 61 1.20 -10.65 7.68
C TYR A 61 0.49 -12.01 7.63
N GLU A 62 -0.70 -12.14 8.24
CA GLU A 62 -1.46 -13.40 8.26
C GLU A 62 -1.78 -13.91 6.85
N PHE A 63 -2.06 -12.99 5.91
CA PHE A 63 -2.49 -13.31 4.56
C PHE A 63 -1.45 -13.02 3.47
N GLY A 64 -0.33 -12.38 3.81
CA GLY A 64 0.80 -12.20 2.90
C GLY A 64 2.10 -11.86 3.64
N GLY A 65 3.10 -12.72 3.50
CA GLY A 65 4.38 -12.60 4.19
C GLY A 65 4.71 -13.85 4.99
N ASP A 66 4.68 -13.74 6.32
CA ASP A 66 5.24 -14.73 7.25
C ASP A 66 4.56 -16.11 7.25
N TYR A 67 3.27 -16.17 6.89
CA TYR A 67 2.49 -17.42 6.91
C TYR A 67 2.18 -17.98 5.51
N LYS A 68 2.22 -17.11 4.49
CA LYS A 68 1.88 -17.42 3.09
C LYS A 68 2.71 -16.55 2.17
N ASP A 69 3.36 -17.14 1.17
CA ASP A 69 4.16 -16.41 0.21
C ASP A 69 3.28 -15.84 -0.93
N PRO A 70 3.12 -14.50 -1.04
CA PRO A 70 2.36 -13.88 -2.12
C PRO A 70 3.02 -14.01 -3.50
N CYS A 71 4.30 -14.38 -3.54
CA CYS A 71 5.05 -14.65 -4.76
C CYS A 71 4.82 -16.07 -5.30
N ASP A 72 4.19 -16.95 -4.51
CA ASP A 72 3.83 -18.29 -4.96
C ASP A 72 2.61 -18.23 -5.89
N ALA A 73 2.81 -18.61 -7.15
CA ALA A 73 1.75 -18.67 -8.16
C ALA A 73 0.68 -19.73 -7.84
N THR A 74 0.98 -20.68 -6.96
CA THR A 74 0.08 -21.76 -6.52
C THR A 74 -0.69 -21.45 -5.24
N LEU A 75 -0.56 -20.23 -4.71
CA LEU A 75 -1.32 -19.76 -3.55
C LEU A 75 -2.82 -20.01 -3.76
N ASP A 76 -3.47 -20.50 -2.71
CA ASP A 76 -4.91 -20.79 -2.72
C ASP A 76 -5.72 -19.57 -3.22
N PRO A 77 -6.72 -19.76 -4.12
CA PRO A 77 -7.46 -18.65 -4.71
C PRO A 77 -8.18 -17.75 -3.71
N GLU A 78 -8.70 -18.30 -2.60
CA GLU A 78 -9.35 -17.51 -1.56
C GLU A 78 -8.32 -16.66 -0.83
N GLN A 79 -7.17 -17.24 -0.48
CA GLN A 79 -6.07 -16.53 0.17
C GLN A 79 -5.52 -15.41 -0.72
N ARG A 80 -5.30 -15.70 -2.01
CA ARG A 80 -4.92 -14.70 -3.02
C ARG A 80 -5.92 -13.55 -3.06
N SER A 81 -7.21 -13.85 -3.18
CA SER A 81 -8.26 -12.82 -3.26
C SER A 81 -8.29 -11.96 -1.99
N ARG A 82 -8.28 -12.58 -0.81
CA ARG A 82 -8.25 -11.85 0.47
C ARG A 82 -7.06 -10.90 0.57
N TRP A 83 -5.90 -11.36 0.09
CA TRP A 83 -4.67 -10.58 0.15
C TRP A 83 -4.66 -9.39 -0.82
N VAL A 84 -5.11 -9.61 -2.06
CA VAL A 84 -5.24 -8.56 -3.07
C VAL A 84 -6.29 -7.52 -2.66
N ASN A 85 -7.44 -7.96 -2.14
CA ASN A 85 -8.50 -7.09 -1.66
C ASN A 85 -8.05 -6.21 -0.49
N LEU A 86 -7.27 -6.78 0.44
CA LEU A 86 -6.72 -6.01 1.56
C LEU A 86 -5.77 -4.91 1.06
N ASN A 87 -4.86 -5.21 0.12
CA ASN A 87 -3.98 -4.19 -0.46
C ASN A 87 -4.76 -3.11 -1.19
N ALA A 88 -5.79 -3.47 -1.96
CA ALA A 88 -6.62 -2.50 -2.65
C ALA A 88 -7.34 -1.55 -1.67
N PHE A 89 -7.86 -2.08 -0.57
CA PHE A 89 -8.47 -1.27 0.49
C PHE A 89 -7.44 -0.34 1.16
N ILE A 90 -6.27 -0.87 1.53
CA ILE A 90 -5.20 -0.10 2.16
C ILE A 90 -4.67 0.99 1.21
N ALA A 91 -4.60 0.72 -0.09
CA ALA A 91 -4.25 1.70 -1.10
C ALA A 91 -5.28 2.85 -1.15
N GLN A 92 -6.58 2.53 -1.19
CA GLN A 92 -7.63 3.55 -1.14
C GLN A 92 -7.58 4.36 0.17
N LEU A 93 -7.35 3.70 1.31
CA LEU A 93 -7.19 4.37 2.60
C LEU A 93 -5.99 5.34 2.59
N THR A 94 -4.88 4.88 2.02
CA THR A 94 -3.65 5.66 1.86
C THR A 94 -3.86 6.88 0.97
N GLN A 95 -4.58 6.72 -0.15
CA GLN A 95 -4.92 7.81 -1.04
C GLN A 95 -5.81 8.86 -0.35
N ALA A 96 -6.75 8.43 0.50
CA ALA A 96 -7.66 9.31 1.22
C ALA A 96 -7.04 9.99 2.46
N ALA A 97 -5.88 9.52 2.93
CA ALA A 97 -5.25 10.08 4.11
C ALA A 97 -4.84 11.54 3.89
N GLU A 98 -5.05 12.41 4.88
CA GLU A 98 -4.48 13.75 4.87
C GLU A 98 -3.02 13.66 5.33
N ILE A 99 -2.09 14.10 4.47
CA ILE A 99 -0.65 14.06 4.76
C ILE A 99 -0.12 15.48 4.73
N ASP A 100 0.57 15.83 5.80
CA ASP A 100 1.41 17.01 5.86
C ASP A 100 2.87 16.58 5.61
N TYR A 101 3.44 17.04 4.50
CA TYR A 101 4.83 16.73 4.19
C TYR A 101 5.72 17.73 4.95
N PRO A 102 6.56 17.24 5.88
CA PRO A 102 7.35 18.11 6.73
C PRO A 102 8.31 18.97 5.91
N SER A 103 8.54 20.21 6.37
CA SER A 103 9.59 21.06 5.81
C SER A 103 10.97 20.47 6.11
N LEU A 104 11.99 20.92 5.37
CA LEU A 104 13.37 20.44 5.56
C LEU A 104 13.82 20.63 7.02
N GLY A 105 14.08 19.52 7.73
CA GLY A 105 14.52 19.51 9.13
C GLY A 105 13.42 19.24 10.16
N GLU A 106 12.14 19.19 9.75
CA GLU A 106 11.04 18.80 10.63
C GLU A 106 10.90 17.28 10.73
N LYS A 107 10.41 16.80 11.88
CA LYS A 107 10.18 15.37 12.10
C LYS A 107 8.98 14.93 11.27
N SER A 108 9.15 13.88 10.48
CA SER A 108 8.03 13.27 9.75
C SER A 108 6.97 12.76 10.71
N THR A 109 5.74 13.25 10.50
CA THR A 109 4.53 12.67 11.08
C THR A 109 3.88 11.79 10.02
N PHE A 110 3.32 10.67 10.46
CA PHE A 110 2.63 9.72 9.58
C PHE A 110 1.17 9.72 9.99
N SER A 111 0.28 10.05 9.05
CA SER A 111 -1.15 9.92 9.28
C SER A 111 -1.47 8.45 9.61
N PRO A 112 -2.31 8.16 10.61
CA PRO A 112 -2.64 6.78 10.95
C PRO A 112 -3.37 6.04 9.83
N LEU A 113 -4.00 6.77 8.90
CA LEU A 113 -4.65 6.20 7.70
C LEU A 113 -3.67 5.98 6.54
N ASP A 114 -2.51 6.64 6.58
CA ASP A 114 -1.53 6.50 5.52
C ASP A 114 -0.64 5.28 5.75
N LYS A 115 -0.79 4.30 4.85
CA LYS A 115 -0.06 3.04 4.87
C LYS A 115 0.90 2.93 3.69
N SER A 116 1.41 4.05 3.17
CA SER A 116 2.35 4.08 2.04
C SER A 116 3.56 3.15 2.20
N LEU A 117 4.00 2.85 3.42
CA LEU A 117 5.05 1.84 3.67
C LEU A 117 4.68 0.43 3.17
N ARG A 118 3.40 0.04 3.26
CA ARG A 118 2.91 -1.24 2.73
C ARG A 118 3.01 -1.29 1.21
N ALA A 119 2.83 -0.15 0.54
CA ALA A 119 3.08 -0.07 -0.90
C ALA A 119 4.53 -0.45 -1.21
N ILE A 120 5.50 0.10 -0.47
CA ILE A 120 6.92 -0.25 -0.65
C ILE A 120 7.14 -1.75 -0.47
N TRP A 121 6.64 -2.34 0.61
CA TRP A 121 6.81 -3.78 0.86
C TRP A 121 6.20 -4.63 -0.26
N THR A 122 5.00 -4.27 -0.73
CA THR A 122 4.34 -4.96 -1.86
C THR A 122 5.14 -4.78 -3.16
N MET A 123 5.65 -3.59 -3.47
CA MET A 123 6.49 -3.35 -4.64
C MET A 123 7.82 -4.10 -4.55
N VAL A 124 8.43 -4.19 -3.36
CA VAL A 124 9.64 -4.98 -3.13
C VAL A 124 9.41 -6.45 -3.45
N MET A 125 8.28 -7.00 -3.00
CA MET A 125 7.90 -8.39 -3.30
C MET A 125 7.66 -8.63 -4.80
N ALA A 126 7.03 -7.70 -5.51
CA ALA A 126 6.64 -7.90 -6.91
C ALA A 126 7.72 -7.51 -7.93
N PHE A 127 8.51 -6.48 -7.65
CA PHE A 127 9.39 -5.82 -8.63
C PHE A 127 10.86 -5.91 -8.29
N GLU A 128 11.20 -5.95 -6.99
CA GLU A 128 12.58 -5.94 -6.50
C GLU A 128 12.99 -7.31 -5.93
N ASN A 129 12.23 -8.36 -6.24
CA ASN A 129 12.46 -9.75 -5.82
C ASN A 129 13.70 -10.37 -6.49
N GLU A 130 14.19 -11.49 -5.96
CA GLU A 130 15.15 -12.37 -6.66
C GLU A 130 14.55 -12.94 -7.95
N GLN A 131 13.26 -13.28 -7.93
CA GLN A 131 12.51 -13.68 -9.12
C GLN A 131 12.22 -12.48 -10.01
N SER A 132 12.20 -12.69 -11.33
CA SER A 132 11.93 -11.60 -12.27
C SER A 132 10.43 -11.22 -12.27
N PRO A 133 10.09 -9.93 -12.50
CA PRO A 133 8.70 -9.48 -12.72
C PRO A 133 7.98 -10.28 -13.81
N ALA A 134 8.69 -10.69 -14.87
CA ALA A 134 8.15 -11.58 -15.90
C ALA A 134 7.63 -12.92 -15.31
N SER A 135 8.37 -13.51 -14.36
CA SER A 135 7.96 -14.77 -13.70
C SER A 135 6.88 -14.57 -12.64
N LEU A 136 6.82 -13.39 -12.02
CA LEU A 136 5.84 -13.05 -10.99
C LEU A 136 4.53 -12.48 -11.56
N GLY A 137 4.43 -12.32 -12.88
CA GLY A 137 3.33 -11.65 -13.57
C GLY A 137 1.92 -12.15 -13.25
N ASN A 138 1.77 -13.38 -12.74
CA ASN A 138 0.49 -13.95 -12.32
C ASN A 138 0.49 -14.40 -10.85
N THR A 139 1.10 -13.62 -9.96
CA THR A 139 1.13 -13.87 -8.50
C THR A 139 0.24 -12.90 -7.73
N ALA A 140 -0.05 -13.20 -6.46
CA ALA A 140 -0.78 -12.28 -5.59
C ALA A 140 0.00 -10.99 -5.34
N ALA A 141 1.33 -11.06 -5.25
CA ALA A 141 2.21 -9.91 -5.12
C ALA A 141 2.06 -8.94 -6.30
N MET A 142 2.10 -9.46 -7.54
CA MET A 142 1.93 -8.64 -8.76
C MET A 142 0.54 -8.00 -8.82
N GLU A 143 -0.51 -8.77 -8.49
CA GLU A 143 -1.87 -8.21 -8.42
C GLU A 143 -1.98 -7.08 -7.40
N ALA A 144 -1.50 -7.29 -6.19
CA ALA A 144 -1.52 -6.30 -5.13
C ALA A 144 -0.72 -5.04 -5.53
N ALA A 145 0.43 -5.20 -6.17
CA ALA A 145 1.22 -4.08 -6.68
C ALA A 145 0.44 -3.27 -7.74
N CYS A 146 -0.29 -3.95 -8.63
CA CYS A 146 -1.16 -3.27 -9.58
C CYS A 146 -2.28 -2.49 -8.88
N GLN A 147 -2.91 -3.06 -7.84
CA GLN A 147 -3.96 -2.38 -7.06
C GLN A 147 -3.44 -1.10 -6.40
N TRP A 148 -2.21 -1.11 -5.89
CA TRP A 148 -1.57 0.08 -5.32
C TRP A 148 -1.46 1.23 -6.32
N PHE A 149 -1.05 0.96 -7.56
CA PHE A 149 -1.03 2.00 -8.59
C PHE A 149 -2.43 2.42 -9.02
N ILE A 150 -3.35 1.47 -9.19
CA ILE A 150 -4.72 1.79 -9.62
C ILE A 150 -5.41 2.72 -8.62
N TYR A 151 -5.25 2.47 -7.31
CA TYR A 151 -5.99 3.19 -6.28
C TYR A 151 -5.21 4.29 -5.55
N ALA A 152 -3.88 4.30 -5.63
CA ALA A 152 -3.06 5.24 -4.86
C ALA A 152 -1.88 5.85 -5.64
N ALA A 153 -1.82 5.74 -6.98
CA ALA A 153 -0.68 6.25 -7.75
C ALA A 153 -0.39 7.74 -7.49
N GLU A 154 -1.41 8.59 -7.35
CA GLU A 154 -1.24 10.01 -7.05
C GLU A 154 -0.51 10.21 -5.72
N ARG A 155 -0.99 9.57 -4.65
CA ARG A 155 -0.35 9.61 -3.33
C ARG A 155 1.08 9.05 -3.34
N LEU A 156 1.29 7.93 -4.03
CA LEU A 156 2.63 7.35 -4.14
C LEU A 156 3.58 8.28 -4.90
N TRP A 157 3.09 8.98 -5.92
CA TRP A 157 3.88 9.97 -6.65
C TRP A 157 4.15 11.23 -5.83
N GLU A 158 3.20 11.73 -5.04
CA GLU A 158 3.44 12.81 -4.09
C GLU A 158 4.56 12.45 -3.11
N ASN A 159 4.59 11.21 -2.61
CA ASN A 159 5.68 10.73 -1.76
C ASN A 159 7.03 10.75 -2.50
N VAL A 160 7.06 10.44 -3.80
CA VAL A 160 8.27 10.54 -4.64
C VAL A 160 8.71 12.00 -4.78
N LEU A 161 7.79 12.93 -5.04
CA LEU A 161 8.09 14.35 -5.18
C LEU A 161 8.70 14.95 -3.91
N HIS A 162 8.22 14.50 -2.74
CA HIS A 162 8.71 14.95 -1.45
C HIS A 162 9.87 14.11 -0.88
N ASN A 163 10.42 13.17 -1.66
CA ASN A 163 11.49 12.26 -1.23
C ASN A 163 11.21 11.59 0.12
N ARG A 164 9.99 11.09 0.30
CA ARG A 164 9.55 10.58 1.58
C ARG A 164 10.35 9.34 1.97
N THR A 165 10.92 9.37 3.17
CA THR A 165 11.72 8.29 3.76
C THR A 165 11.09 7.72 5.02
N TYR A 166 11.56 6.54 5.41
CA TYR A 166 11.16 5.85 6.63
C TYR A 166 12.40 5.48 7.45
N PRO A 167 12.27 5.34 8.78
CA PRO A 167 13.34 4.77 9.61
C PRO A 167 13.73 3.38 9.11
N GLU A 168 15.01 3.01 9.30
CA GLU A 168 15.54 1.70 8.88
C GLU A 168 14.70 0.53 9.41
N ALA A 169 14.27 0.60 10.67
CA ALA A 169 13.40 -0.39 11.31
C ALA A 169 12.04 -0.58 10.61
N GLY A 170 11.61 0.39 9.79
CA GLY A 170 10.42 0.28 8.96
C GLY A 170 10.61 -0.56 7.68
N GLY A 171 11.84 -0.95 7.34
CA GLY A 171 12.09 -1.86 6.21
C GLY A 171 11.75 -1.27 4.84
N ALA A 172 11.94 0.04 4.64
CA ALA A 172 11.71 0.71 3.35
C ALA A 172 12.89 0.60 2.37
N GLY A 173 13.89 -0.23 2.69
CA GLY A 173 15.09 -0.46 1.90
C GLY A 173 14.81 -1.06 0.52
N PRO A 174 15.85 -1.17 -0.35
CA PRO A 174 15.71 -1.84 -1.63
C PRO A 174 15.50 -3.34 -1.46
N GLY A 175 14.79 -3.94 -2.41
CA GLY A 175 14.69 -5.39 -2.54
C GLY A 175 15.95 -6.03 -3.10
N LYS A 176 15.91 -7.35 -3.22
CA LYS A 176 17.06 -8.18 -3.55
C LYS A 176 17.66 -7.89 -4.94
N ARG A 177 16.85 -7.51 -5.93
CA ARG A 177 17.31 -7.09 -7.28
C ARG A 177 18.00 -5.72 -7.28
N CYS A 178 17.76 -4.92 -6.26
CA CYS A 178 18.21 -3.53 -6.15
C CYS A 178 19.17 -3.30 -4.96
N LYS A 179 19.84 -4.34 -4.44
CA LYS A 179 20.69 -4.29 -3.23
C LYS A 179 21.80 -3.22 -3.24
N GLY A 180 22.17 -2.68 -4.39
CA GLY A 180 23.16 -1.60 -4.52
C GLY A 180 22.60 -0.19 -4.31
N GLU A 181 21.28 -0.05 -4.24
CA GLU A 181 20.61 1.24 -4.14
C GLU A 181 20.53 1.73 -2.69
N ALA A 182 20.73 3.03 -2.47
CA ALA A 182 20.66 3.63 -1.13
C ALA A 182 19.23 4.10 -0.76
N TRP A 183 18.19 3.39 -1.25
CA TRP A 183 16.81 3.81 -1.03
C TRP A 183 16.36 3.56 0.41
N ALA A 184 15.71 4.55 1.02
CA ALA A 184 15.06 4.45 2.33
C ALA A 184 13.56 4.80 2.26
N GLY A 185 12.98 4.75 1.07
CA GLY A 185 11.62 5.24 0.83
C GLY A 185 11.29 5.40 -0.66
N PHE A 186 10.57 6.48 -0.97
CA PHE A 186 10.12 6.84 -2.32
C PHE A 186 11.13 7.73 -3.03
N THR A 187 11.58 7.32 -4.21
CA THR A 187 12.50 8.10 -5.05
C THR A 187 12.08 7.99 -6.52
N ARG A 188 12.50 8.97 -7.34
CA ARG A 188 12.24 8.93 -8.79
C ARG A 188 12.90 7.72 -9.47
N GLY A 189 14.12 7.36 -9.06
CA GLY A 189 14.82 6.18 -9.58
C GLY A 189 14.05 4.89 -9.30
N ARG A 190 13.54 4.75 -8.06
CA ARG A 190 12.74 3.59 -7.66
C ARG A 190 11.41 3.50 -8.42
N TRP A 191 10.76 4.64 -8.63
CA TRP A 191 9.54 4.72 -9.46
C TRP A 191 9.77 4.22 -10.88
N GLY A 192 10.87 4.62 -11.52
CA GLY A 192 11.24 4.14 -12.86
C GLY A 192 11.45 2.63 -12.89
N VAL A 193 12.11 2.06 -11.87
CA VAL A 193 12.28 0.60 -11.73
C VAL A 193 10.94 -0.11 -11.63
N TRP A 194 9.96 0.44 -10.91
CA TRP A 194 8.63 -0.16 -10.81
C TRP A 194 7.87 -0.08 -12.14
N GLU A 195 7.98 1.01 -12.88
CA GLU A 195 7.38 1.11 -14.21
C GLU A 195 7.98 0.08 -15.18
N ASP A 196 9.30 -0.06 -15.19
CA ASP A 196 9.99 -1.03 -16.05
C ASP A 196 9.65 -2.48 -15.66
N ALA A 197 9.51 -2.76 -14.37
CA ALA A 197 9.05 -4.05 -13.88
C ALA A 197 7.63 -4.40 -14.36
N LEU A 198 6.70 -3.43 -14.35
CA LEU A 198 5.36 -3.61 -14.91
C LEU A 198 5.41 -3.87 -16.43
N LYS A 199 6.24 -3.15 -17.19
CA LYS A 199 6.44 -3.39 -18.63
C LYS A 199 7.01 -4.80 -18.87
N GLU A 200 7.98 -5.22 -18.07
CA GLU A 200 8.59 -6.56 -18.14
C GLU A 200 7.54 -7.65 -17.88
N ALA A 201 6.76 -7.52 -16.80
CA ALA A 201 5.66 -8.42 -16.48
C ALA A 201 4.62 -8.46 -17.59
N ARG A 202 4.24 -7.29 -18.13
CA ARG A 202 3.26 -7.17 -19.21
C ARG A 202 3.67 -7.90 -20.48
N GLY A 203 4.96 -7.85 -20.83
CA GLY A 203 5.51 -8.49 -22.02
C GLY A 203 5.53 -10.01 -21.95
N ALA A 204 5.65 -10.58 -20.75
CA ALA A 204 5.66 -12.02 -20.53
C ALA A 204 4.28 -12.61 -20.15
N CYS A 205 3.35 -11.77 -19.67
CA CYS A 205 2.05 -12.22 -19.19
C CYS A 205 1.16 -12.72 -20.33
N THR A 206 0.64 -13.95 -20.21
CA THR A 206 -0.33 -14.55 -21.15
C THR A 206 -1.77 -14.55 -20.61
N ASP A 207 -1.95 -14.35 -19.30
CA ASP A 207 -3.26 -14.27 -18.65
C ASP A 207 -3.93 -12.93 -18.98
N VAL A 208 -5.09 -12.98 -19.64
CA VAL A 208 -5.80 -11.79 -20.16
C VAL A 208 -6.25 -10.85 -19.03
N ARG A 209 -6.66 -11.41 -17.88
CA ARG A 209 -7.10 -10.60 -16.74
C ARG A 209 -5.92 -9.84 -16.15
N MET A 210 -4.77 -10.51 -15.97
CA MET A 210 -3.55 -9.88 -15.48
C MET A 210 -2.98 -8.86 -16.47
N GLN A 211 -3.01 -9.13 -17.77
CA GLN A 211 -2.61 -8.15 -18.79
C GLN A 211 -3.38 -6.84 -18.63
N LYS A 212 -4.71 -6.92 -18.54
CA LYS A 212 -5.55 -5.74 -18.32
C LYS A 212 -5.20 -5.02 -17.02
N LEU A 213 -5.02 -5.78 -15.93
CA LEU A 213 -4.70 -5.20 -14.62
C LEU A 213 -3.35 -4.47 -14.63
N ILE A 214 -2.34 -5.03 -15.29
CA ILE A 214 -1.03 -4.39 -15.47
C ILE A 214 -1.13 -3.15 -16.37
N ASP A 215 -1.92 -3.21 -17.44
CA ASP A 215 -2.16 -2.06 -18.33
C ASP A 215 -2.83 -0.90 -17.57
N ASP A 216 -3.84 -1.19 -16.75
CA ASP A 216 -4.52 -0.22 -15.90
C ASP A 216 -3.53 0.40 -14.87
N ALA A 217 -2.68 -0.43 -14.25
CA ALA A 217 -1.64 0.04 -13.33
C ALA A 217 -0.60 0.94 -14.00
N LEU A 218 -0.10 0.57 -15.18
CA LEU A 218 0.81 1.40 -15.98
C LEU A 218 0.19 2.74 -16.36
N ALA A 219 -1.09 2.74 -16.73
CA ALA A 219 -1.81 3.96 -17.07
C ALA A 219 -1.98 4.89 -15.86
N SER A 220 -2.30 4.35 -14.68
CA SER A 220 -2.38 5.15 -13.44
C SER A 220 -1.02 5.69 -13.00
N LEU A 221 0.04 4.87 -13.08
CA LEU A 221 1.40 5.27 -12.77
C LEU A 221 1.86 6.46 -13.65
N ARG A 222 1.72 6.35 -14.97
CA ARG A 222 2.14 7.42 -15.90
C ARG A 222 1.34 8.70 -15.71
N ARG A 223 0.03 8.57 -15.51
CA ARG A 223 -0.87 9.70 -15.27
C ARG A 223 -0.45 10.48 -14.03
N ALA A 224 -0.13 9.78 -12.93
CA ALA A 224 0.35 10.43 -11.72
C ALA A 224 1.67 11.19 -11.95
N ALA A 225 2.58 10.62 -12.74
CA ALA A 225 3.86 11.25 -13.07
C ALA A 225 3.77 12.46 -14.01
N GLY A 226 2.63 12.64 -14.70
CA GLY A 226 2.43 13.70 -15.70
C GLY A 226 2.96 13.33 -17.09
N ASP A 227 3.24 12.05 -17.34
CA ASP A 227 3.74 11.54 -18.61
C ASP A 227 2.55 11.17 -19.52
N GLN A 228 2.06 12.13 -20.32
CA GLN A 228 1.11 11.90 -21.43
C GLN A 228 1.75 12.22 -22.78
#